data_AF-A0A7C4JDT3-F1
#
_entry.id   AF-A0A7C4JDT3-F1
#
_cell.length_a   1.000
_cell.length_b   1.000
_cell.length_c   1.000
_cell.angle_alpha   90.00
_cell.angle_beta   90.00
_cell.angle_gamma   90.00
#
_symmetry.space_group_name_H-M   'P 1'
#
loop_
_entity.id
_entity.type
_entity.pdbx_description
1 polymer ?
#
loop_
_entity_poly.entity_id
_entity_poly.type
_entity_poly.pdbx_seq_one_letter_code
_entity_poly.pdbx_strand_id
1 'polypeptide(L)' 'MEIDDELVRYLQKEPFEYRVCTDCCGPVILPIELKPPKESDYIVDLGSKKLYISSIQALWIRRLTMDMLRESCCI' A
#
# COMPACT_ATOMS: atom_id res chain seq x y z
N MET A 1 -7.10 -2.01 11.55
CA MET A 1 -6.14 -2.39 10.51
C MET A 1 -4.76 -2.25 11.11
N GLU A 2 -3.99 -3.32 11.09
CA GLU A 2 -2.62 -3.42 11.58
C GLU A 2 -1.66 -3.35 10.38
N ILE A 3 -0.48 -2.78 10.58
CA ILE A 3 0.56 -2.72 9.55
C ILE A 3 1.83 -3.23 10.20
N ASP A 4 2.46 -4.24 9.60
CA ASP A 4 3.68 -4.81 10.15
C ASP A 4 4.80 -3.77 10.19
N ASP A 5 5.53 -3.71 11.31
CA ASP A 5 6.62 -2.76 11.51
C ASP A 5 7.68 -2.86 10.41
N GLU A 6 7.92 -4.08 9.89
CA GLU A 6 8.84 -4.31 8.77
C GLU A 6 8.36 -3.58 7.50
N LEU A 7 7.07 -3.67 7.21
CA LEU A 7 6.45 -2.97 6.08
C LEU A 7 6.50 -1.46 6.27
N VAL A 8 6.21 -0.96 7.47
CA VAL A 8 6.32 0.47 7.78
C VAL A 8 7.75 0.96 7.53
N ARG A 9 8.75 0.26 8.06
CA ARG A 9 10.17 0.61 7.88
C ARG A 9 10.61 0.56 6.42
N TYR A 10 10.09 -0.39 5.64
CA TYR A 10 10.34 -0.48 4.21
C TYR A 10 9.78 0.74 3.48
N LEU A 11 8.49 1.01 3.62
CA LEU A 11 7.80 2.11 2.95
C LEU A 11 8.40 3.48 3.32
N GLN A 12 8.81 3.66 4.58
CA GLN A 12 9.48 4.88 5.04
C GLN A 12 10.83 5.13 4.36
N LYS A 13 11.54 4.10 3.89
CA LYS A 13 12.84 4.22 3.21
C LYS A 13 12.72 4.42 1.71
N GLU A 14 11.71 3.82 1.09
CA GLU A 14 11.51 3.86 -0.37
C GLU A 14 11.23 5.26 -0.91
N PRO A 15 11.76 5.70 -2.05
CA PRO A 15 11.57 7.09 -2.51
C PRO A 15 10.12 7.44 -2.89
N PHE A 16 9.26 6.43 -3.11
CA PHE A 16 7.90 6.58 -3.58
C PHE A 16 6.86 6.39 -2.48
N GLU A 17 5.66 6.92 -2.70
CA GLU A 17 4.47 6.56 -1.92
C GLU A 17 3.78 5.35 -2.54
N TYR A 18 2.96 4.66 -1.75
CA TYR A 18 2.35 3.39 -2.17
C TYR A 18 0.86 3.37 -1.96
N ARG A 19 0.20 2.47 -2.69
CA ARG A 19 -1.23 2.23 -2.61
C ARG A 19 -1.57 0.76 -2.43
N VAL A 20 -2.37 0.46 -1.42
CA VAL A 20 -3.05 -0.82 -1.25
C VAL A 20 -4.27 -0.88 -2.16
N CYS A 21 -4.28 -1.87 -3.03
CA CYS A 21 -5.39 -2.20 -3.92
C CYS A 21 -5.52 -3.73 -4.05
N THR A 22 -6.13 -4.20 -5.13
CA THR A 22 -6.40 -5.62 -5.36
C THR A 22 -6.04 -5.97 -6.80
N ASP A 23 -5.35 -7.07 -6.99
CA ASP A 23 -5.16 -7.72 -8.28
C ASP A 23 -5.94 -9.05 -8.33
N CYS A 24 -5.81 -9.80 -9.43
CA CYS A 24 -6.47 -11.10 -9.57
C CYS A 24 -5.99 -12.15 -8.54
N CYS A 25 -4.87 -11.90 -7.87
CA CYS A 25 -4.22 -12.80 -6.92
C CYS A 25 -4.38 -12.35 -5.46
N GLY A 26 -5.08 -11.24 -5.19
CA GLY A 26 -5.39 -10.76 -3.85
C GLY A 26 -4.97 -9.32 -3.58
N PRO A 27 -4.89 -8.93 -2.28
CA PRO A 27 -4.41 -7.61 -1.88
C PRO A 27 -2.98 -7.37 -2.33
N VAL A 28 -2.72 -6.14 -2.79
CA VAL A 28 -1.42 -5.76 -3.32
C VAL A 28 -1.07 -4.32 -2.96
N ILE A 29 0.20 -4.07 -2.71
CA ILE A 29 0.80 -2.76 -2.46
C ILE A 29 1.64 -2.41 -3.70
N LEU A 30 1.26 -1.32 -4.38
CA LEU A 30 1.91 -0.84 -5.60
C LEU A 30 2.35 0.62 -5.45
N PRO A 31 3.43 1.05 -6.13
CA PRO A 31 3.79 2.47 -6.21
C PRO A 31 2.63 3.30 -6.79
N ILE A 32 2.46 4.54 -6.31
CA ILE A 32 1.40 5.43 -6.78
C ILE A 32 1.54 5.80 -8.26
N GLU A 33 2.75 5.71 -8.82
CA GLU A 33 3.05 5.94 -10.24
C GLU A 33 2.34 4.91 -11.12
N LEU A 34 2.25 3.66 -10.64
CA LEU A 34 1.55 2.58 -11.33
C LEU A 34 0.05 2.63 -11.06
N LYS A 35 -0.34 2.93 -9.82
CA LYS A 35 -1.74 2.98 -9.42
C LYS A 35 -2.06 4.21 -8.57
N PRO A 36 -2.37 5.36 -9.22
CA PRO A 36 -2.59 6.63 -8.51
C PRO A 36 -3.69 6.55 -7.45
N PRO A 37 -3.54 7.26 -6.30
CA PRO A 37 -4.55 7.28 -5.26
C PRO A 37 -5.87 7.88 -5.75
N LYS A 38 -6.97 7.49 -5.11
CA LYS A 38 -8.28 8.13 -5.30
C LYS A 38 -8.58 9.03 -4.10
N GLU A 39 -9.40 10.05 -4.32
CA GLU A 39 -9.87 10.94 -3.24
C GLU A 39 -10.59 10.18 -2.11
N SER A 40 -11.23 9.06 -2.44
CA SER A 40 -11.92 8.20 -1.48
C SER A 40 -11.01 7.20 -0.77
N ASP A 41 -9.71 7.18 -1.06
CA ASP A 41 -8.78 6.26 -0.40
C ASP A 41 -8.56 6.68 1.06
N TYR A 42 -8.46 5.70 1.95
CA TYR A 42 -8.02 5.93 3.32
C TYR A 42 -6.52 6.20 3.34
N ILE A 43 -6.11 7.28 4.01
CA ILE A 43 -4.70 7.70 4.08
C ILE A 43 -4.13 7.27 5.43
N VAL A 44 -3.07 6.48 5.39
CA VAL A 44 -2.24 6.18 6.55
C VAL A 44 -1.01 7.07 6.50
N ASP A 45 -0.81 7.84 7.56
CA ASP A 45 0.40 8.62 7.77
C ASP A 45 1.53 7.71 8.30
N LEU A 46 2.62 7.63 7.55
CA LEU A 46 3.84 6.90 7.92
C LEU A 46 4.95 7.87 8.42
N GLY A 47 4.58 9.10 8.78
CA GLY A 47 5.47 10.18 9.21
C GLY A 47 5.92 11.05 8.04
N SER A 48 6.89 10.58 7.24
CA SER A 48 7.41 11.33 6.09
C SER A 48 6.69 11.03 4.77
N LYS A 49 5.83 10.00 4.76
CA LYS A 49 5.15 9.49 3.58
C LYS A 49 3.74 9.06 3.90
N LYS A 50 2.92 8.95 2.86
CA LYS A 50 1.57 8.40 2.93
C LYS A 50 1.51 7.01 2.30
N LEU A 51 0.69 6.17 2.91
CA LEU A 51 0.18 4.94 2.30
C LEU A 51 -1.31 5.10 2.04
N TYR A 52 -1.70 4.98 0.79
CA TYR A 52 -3.09 5.09 0.37
C TYR A 52 -3.73 3.71 0.37
N ILE A 53 -4.97 3.59 0.85
CA ILE A 53 -5.67 2.32 0.94
C ILE A 53 -7.01 2.49 0.27
N SER A 54 -7.27 1.70 -0.79
CA SER A 54 -8.57 1.68 -1.44
C SER A 54 -9.70 1.62 -0.41
N SER A 55 -10.68 2.54 -0.46
CA SER A 55 -11.80 2.55 0.50
C SER A 55 -12.55 1.24 0.55
N ILE A 56 -12.66 0.56 -0.60
CA ILE A 56 -13.26 -0.78 -0.68
C ILE A 56 -12.42 -1.80 0.08
N GLN A 57 -11.10 -1.73 -0.03
CA GLN A 57 -10.19 -2.66 0.63
C GLN A 57 -10.08 -2.40 2.14
N ALA A 58 -10.12 -1.14 2.56
CA ALA A 58 -10.06 -0.74 3.96
C ALA A 58 -11.18 -1.37 4.81
N LEU A 59 -12.29 -1.79 4.19
CA LEU A 59 -13.38 -2.50 4.86
C LEU A 59 -13.04 -3.96 5.23
N TRP A 60 -12.12 -4.59 4.51
CA TRP A 60 -11.87 -6.04 4.60
C TRP A 60 -10.46 -6.37 5.08
N ILE A 61 -9.47 -5.55 4.73
CA ILE A 61 -8.08 -5.75 5.12
C ILE A 61 -7.91 -5.46 6.60
N ARG A 62 -7.42 -6.46 7.34
CA ARG A 62 -7.14 -6.33 8.78
C ARG A 62 -5.68 -6.15 9.10
N ARG A 63 -4.78 -6.67 8.26
CA ARG A 63 -3.33 -6.62 8.46
C ARG A 63 -2.64 -6.42 7.12
N LEU A 64 -1.63 -5.55 7.07
CA LEU A 64 -0.77 -5.32 5.92
C LEU A 64 0.63 -5.84 6.21
N THR A 65 1.16 -6.64 5.28
CA THR A 65 2.39 -7.41 5.45
C THR A 65 3.29 -7.28 4.21
N MET A 66 4.58 -7.59 4.36
CA MET A 66 5.57 -7.43 3.29
C MET A 66 5.26 -8.23 2.01
N ASP A 67 4.62 -9.39 2.13
CA ASP A 67 4.25 -10.25 0.99
C ASP A 67 3.21 -9.61 0.05
N MET A 68 2.55 -8.54 0.49
CA MET A 68 1.63 -7.77 -0.34
C MET A 68 2.36 -6.80 -1.27
N LEU A 69 3.64 -6.49 -1.03
CA LEU A 69 4.44 -5.70 -1.97
C LEU A 69 4.66 -6.51 -3.24
N ARG A 70 4.25 -5.94 -4.38
CA ARG A 70 4.81 -6.37 -5.67
C ARG A 70 5.92 -5.41 -5.99
N GLU A 71 7.12 -5.93 -6.14
CA GLU A 71 8.09 -5.29 -7.02
C GLU A 71 7.36 -5.12 -8.36
N SER A 72 7.30 -3.88 -8.86
CA SER A 72 6.91 -3.65 -10.24
C SER A 72 7.67 -4.66 -11.08
N CYS A 73 6.95 -5.65 -11.62
CA CYS A 73 7.50 -6.56 -12.60
C CYS A 73 7.91 -5.65 -13.76
N CYS A 74 9.19 -5.27 -13.78
CA CYS A 74 9.84 -4.73 -14.95
C CYS A 74 9.83 -5.86 -15.97
N ILE A 75 8.83 -5.84 -16.85
CA ILE A 75 8.95 -6.37 -18.20
C ILE A 75 9.67 -5.30 -19.02
#